data_AF-A0A2Z4LUC9-F1
#
_entry.id   AF-A0A2Z4LUC9-F1
#
_cell.length_a   1.000
_cell.length_b   1.000
_cell.length_c   1.000
_cell.angle_alpha   90.00
_cell.angle_beta   90.00
_cell.angle_gamma   90.00
#
_symmetry.space_group_name_H-M   'P 1'
#
loop_
_entity.id
_entity.type
_entity.pdbx_description
1 polymer ?
#
loop_
_entity_poly.entity_id
_entity_poly.type
_entity_poly.pdbx_seq_one_letter_code
_entity_poly.pdbx_strand_id
1 'polypeptide(L)'
;MPIPLFNSIASWLLKKRYHQIELFLKYPLDVQDEVLQYLVDFSKDTVIGRQYGFSDIGKYEDFANKVPISSYEEIADIIERTRRGEQNIFWPTTIKWFAKSSGTTNAKSKFIPVSMEALDDCHYKSSKDLLCLYLNNNENSQLFRGKSLRLGGSKELYEDNGTFFGDLSAILIDNMPLWAEYSSTPSNKVSLMSEWESKLEAIIQESIRENVTSLAGVPSWMLVLLNDVLEKTGKNHLFEIWENLEVYFHGGVSFTPYKDQYKKLLPRKNFNYYETYNASEGFFGIQDRNNSDDLLLMLDYGIFYEFIPMDSYGNEDRAIPLWEIKIGVNYAVVITTNAGLWRYKIGDTVRFTSKNPYRIRITGRTKHHINVFGEELIIENAEEALKQVCSKTDAEIMDYTAAPIFMLDNEKGAHEWIIEFRKKPKDISYFTEFLDNALKSLNSDYEAKRYNNITLRMPTVHMARRNLFHDWLKSKNKLGGQHKIPRLSNERVYIDELIQMNN
;
A
#
# COMPACT_ATOMS: atom_id res chain seq x y z
N MET A 1 7.27 12.25 36.74
CA MET A 1 6.23 13.30 36.55
C MET A 1 6.28 13.72 35.09
N PRO A 2 5.18 13.66 34.32
CA PRO A 2 5.20 14.24 32.99
C PRO A 2 5.40 15.75 33.13
N ILE A 3 6.30 16.32 32.33
CA ILE A 3 6.65 17.74 32.36
C ILE A 3 5.39 18.54 31.96
N PRO A 4 4.79 19.36 32.85
CA PRO A 4 3.51 20.03 32.61
C PRO A 4 3.48 20.92 31.36
N LEU A 5 4.64 21.43 30.95
CA LEU A 5 4.82 22.32 29.79
C LEU A 5 4.74 21.58 28.44
N PHE A 6 5.20 20.33 28.38
CA PHE A 6 5.13 19.53 27.14
C PHE A 6 3.68 19.15 26.84
N ASN A 7 2.91 18.81 27.88
CA ASN A 7 1.48 18.54 27.76
C ASN A 7 0.68 19.78 27.33
N SER A 8 1.06 21.00 27.72
CA SER A 8 0.32 22.22 27.31
C SER A 8 0.61 22.64 25.87
N ILE A 9 1.86 22.54 25.40
CA ILE A 9 2.25 22.84 24.01
C ILE A 9 1.75 21.74 23.07
N ALA A 10 1.91 20.47 23.44
CA ALA A 10 1.34 19.36 22.69
C ALA A 10 -0.18 19.47 22.63
N SER A 11 -0.87 19.75 23.75
CA SER A 11 -2.32 19.97 23.74
C SER A 11 -2.75 21.15 22.87
N TRP A 12 -1.97 22.24 22.83
CA TRP A 12 -2.28 23.38 21.95
C TRP A 12 -2.07 23.07 20.47
N LEU A 13 -0.97 22.38 20.11
CA LEU A 13 -0.72 21.91 18.74
C LEU A 13 -1.78 20.90 18.28
N LEU A 14 -2.16 19.98 19.17
CA LEU A 14 -3.24 19.02 18.95
C LEU A 14 -4.59 19.73 18.74
N LYS A 15 -4.93 20.72 19.57
CA LYS A 15 -6.16 21.52 19.40
C LYS A 15 -6.18 22.31 18.09
N LYS A 16 -5.06 22.94 17.73
CA LYS A 16 -4.96 23.70 16.47
C LYS A 16 -5.13 22.78 15.26
N ARG A 17 -4.51 21.59 15.28
CA ARG A 17 -4.64 20.64 14.16
C ARG A 17 -6.02 19.99 14.11
N TYR A 18 -6.61 19.66 15.26
CA TYR A 18 -7.98 19.17 15.34
C TYR A 18 -8.97 20.15 14.70
N HIS A 19 -8.80 21.46 14.92
CA HIS A 19 -9.63 22.47 14.27
C HIS A 19 -9.50 22.49 12.73
N GLN A 20 -8.31 22.20 12.19
CA GLN A 20 -8.13 22.07 10.74
C GLN A 20 -8.81 20.80 10.20
N ILE A 21 -8.79 19.71 10.97
CA ILE A 21 -9.55 18.51 10.65
C ILE A 21 -11.05 18.83 10.63
N GLU A 22 -11.57 19.49 11.68
CA GLU A 22 -12.97 19.94 11.74
C GLU A 22 -13.39 20.80 10.53
N LEU A 23 -12.48 21.61 10.00
CA LEU A 23 -12.75 22.46 8.85
C LEU A 23 -13.09 21.64 7.60
N PHE A 24 -12.29 20.62 7.25
CA PHE A 24 -12.62 19.78 6.09
C PHE A 24 -13.77 18.80 6.37
N LEU A 25 -14.01 18.43 7.64
CA LEU A 25 -15.21 17.66 7.99
C LEU A 25 -16.49 18.48 7.76
N LYS A 26 -16.44 19.79 8.03
CA LYS A 26 -17.59 20.70 7.92
C LYS A 26 -17.78 21.25 6.51
N TYR A 27 -16.70 21.53 5.80
CA TYR A 27 -16.68 22.16 4.48
C TYR A 27 -15.86 21.33 3.47
N PRO A 28 -16.19 20.05 3.24
CA PRO A 28 -15.36 19.16 2.43
C PRO A 28 -15.26 19.56 0.96
N LEU A 29 -16.30 20.20 0.42
CA LEU A 29 -16.36 20.65 -0.97
C LEU A 29 -15.44 21.85 -1.18
N ASP A 30 -15.58 22.86 -0.32
CA ASP A 30 -14.76 24.08 -0.36
C ASP A 30 -13.27 23.73 -0.23
N VAL A 31 -12.92 22.81 0.68
CA VAL A 31 -11.53 22.36 0.85
C VAL A 31 -10.99 21.66 -0.40
N GLN A 32 -11.77 20.80 -1.05
CA GLN A 32 -11.31 20.12 -2.27
C GLN A 32 -11.20 21.07 -3.46
N ASP A 33 -12.10 22.06 -3.57
CA ASP A 33 -11.98 23.11 -4.57
C ASP A 33 -10.71 23.97 -4.32
N GLU A 34 -10.47 24.41 -3.08
CA GLU A 34 -9.24 25.14 -2.71
C GLU A 34 -7.98 24.34 -3.05
N VAL A 35 -7.96 23.03 -2.78
CA VAL A 35 -6.84 22.16 -3.15
C VAL A 35 -6.66 22.12 -4.66
N LEU A 36 -7.72 21.93 -5.44
CA LEU A 36 -7.63 21.89 -6.90
C LEU A 36 -7.09 23.22 -7.47
N GLN A 37 -7.65 24.34 -7.03
CA GLN A 37 -7.22 25.68 -7.47
C GLN A 37 -5.75 25.90 -7.14
N TYR A 38 -5.33 25.58 -5.91
CA TYR A 38 -3.93 25.68 -5.51
C TYR A 38 -3.00 24.86 -6.42
N LEU A 39 -3.34 23.59 -6.68
CA LEU A 39 -2.49 22.71 -7.49
C LEU A 39 -2.33 23.27 -8.91
N VAL A 40 -3.44 23.66 -9.55
CA VAL A 40 -3.49 24.21 -10.91
C VAL A 40 -2.73 25.53 -10.99
N ASP A 41 -2.99 26.46 -10.07
CA ASP A 41 -2.35 27.78 -10.04
C ASP A 41 -0.85 27.68 -9.81
N PHE A 42 -0.43 26.82 -8.87
CA PHE A 42 0.98 26.60 -8.58
C PHE A 42 1.71 26.04 -9.80
N SER A 43 1.05 25.18 -10.57
CA SER A 43 1.65 24.41 -11.67
C SER A 43 1.45 25.00 -13.06
N LYS A 44 0.82 26.17 -13.20
CA LYS A 44 0.44 26.74 -14.50
C LYS A 44 1.63 27.01 -15.44
N ASP A 45 2.80 27.31 -14.88
CA ASP A 45 4.02 27.62 -15.62
C ASP A 45 4.93 26.39 -15.85
N THR A 46 4.45 25.19 -15.54
CA THR A 46 5.12 23.94 -15.89
C THR A 46 4.89 23.58 -17.37
N VAL A 47 5.62 22.60 -17.91
CA VAL A 47 5.38 22.09 -19.27
C VAL A 47 3.94 21.56 -19.40
N ILE A 48 3.50 20.75 -18.44
CA ILE A 48 2.14 20.20 -18.39
C ILE A 48 1.10 21.30 -18.19
N GLY A 49 1.36 22.28 -17.32
CA GLY A 49 0.45 23.39 -17.08
C GLY A 49 0.20 24.25 -18.32
N ARG A 50 1.25 24.52 -19.11
CA ARG A 50 1.11 25.17 -20.41
C ARG A 50 0.42 24.29 -21.44
N GLN A 51 0.73 22.99 -21.47
CA GLN A 51 0.13 22.04 -22.42
C GLN A 51 -1.39 21.94 -22.27
N TYR A 52 -1.90 21.90 -21.04
CA TYR A 52 -3.34 21.77 -20.77
C TYR A 52 -4.03 23.10 -20.42
N GLY A 53 -3.32 24.23 -20.50
CA GLY A 53 -3.90 25.56 -20.31
C GLY A 53 -4.43 25.79 -18.88
N PHE A 54 -3.61 25.50 -17.88
CA PHE A 54 -3.97 25.63 -16.45
C PHE A 54 -4.37 27.07 -16.07
N SER A 55 -3.78 28.08 -16.71
CA SER A 55 -4.14 29.49 -16.49
C SER A 55 -5.61 29.83 -16.81
N ASP A 56 -6.28 28.98 -17.59
CA ASP A 56 -7.66 29.16 -18.03
C ASP A 56 -8.63 28.19 -17.30
N ILE A 57 -8.19 27.56 -16.20
CA ILE A 57 -9.03 26.66 -15.40
C ILE A 57 -9.55 27.47 -14.21
N GLY A 58 -10.86 27.76 -14.19
CA GLY A 58 -11.49 28.50 -13.09
C GLY A 58 -12.32 27.61 -12.16
N LYS A 59 -12.71 26.42 -12.61
CA LYS A 59 -13.59 25.49 -11.88
C LYS A 59 -13.33 24.05 -12.29
N TYR A 60 -13.86 23.11 -11.51
CA TYR A 60 -13.70 21.68 -11.73
C TYR A 60 -14.06 21.22 -13.15
N GLU A 61 -15.14 21.73 -13.75
CA GLU A 61 -15.52 21.28 -15.09
C GLU A 61 -14.50 21.68 -16.16
N ASP A 62 -13.85 22.84 -16.01
CA ASP A 62 -12.79 23.26 -16.94
C ASP A 62 -11.59 22.32 -16.80
N PHE A 63 -11.22 21.97 -15.57
CA PHE A 63 -10.16 21.03 -15.27
C PHE A 63 -10.44 19.63 -15.85
N ALA A 64 -11.63 19.08 -15.57
CA ALA A 64 -12.02 17.75 -16.02
C ALA A 64 -12.13 17.63 -17.56
N ASN A 65 -12.42 18.74 -18.25
CA ASN A 65 -12.47 18.78 -19.72
C ASN A 65 -11.10 18.94 -20.38
N LYS A 66 -10.16 19.64 -19.74
CA LYS A 66 -8.85 19.96 -20.33
C LYS A 66 -7.77 18.94 -19.98
N VAL A 67 -7.81 18.39 -18.77
CA VAL A 67 -6.78 17.47 -18.27
C VAL A 67 -7.27 16.04 -18.45
N PRO A 68 -6.56 15.18 -19.22
CA PRO A 68 -6.95 13.79 -19.39
C PRO A 68 -6.67 12.98 -18.12
N ILE A 69 -7.45 11.92 -17.92
CA ILE A 69 -7.13 10.88 -16.93
C ILE A 69 -5.91 10.11 -17.42
N SER A 70 -4.96 9.86 -16.53
CA SER A 70 -3.69 9.21 -16.88
C SER A 70 -3.46 7.92 -16.10
N SER A 71 -2.81 6.97 -16.76
CA SER A 71 -2.15 5.80 -16.20
C SER A 71 -0.64 6.05 -16.06
N TYR A 72 0.05 5.18 -15.33
CA TYR A 72 1.50 5.30 -15.18
C TYR A 72 2.23 5.13 -16.52
N GLU A 73 1.77 4.20 -17.36
CA GLU A 73 2.35 3.94 -18.67
C GLU A 73 2.34 5.19 -19.57
N GLU A 74 1.27 5.98 -19.51
CA GLU A 74 1.12 7.20 -20.29
C GLU A 74 2.02 8.35 -19.81
N ILE A 75 2.44 8.33 -18.54
CA ILE A 75 3.29 9.37 -17.93
C ILE A 75 4.72 8.90 -17.63
N ALA A 76 5.06 7.65 -17.95
CA ALA A 76 6.37 7.07 -17.63
C ALA A 76 7.51 7.87 -18.28
N ASP A 77 7.34 8.33 -19.52
CA ASP A 77 8.34 9.10 -20.25
C ASP A 77 8.61 10.47 -19.62
N ILE A 78 7.57 11.16 -19.13
CA ILE A 78 7.74 12.46 -18.47
C ILE A 78 8.40 12.32 -17.09
N ILE A 79 8.07 11.24 -16.37
CA ILE A 79 8.72 10.89 -15.10
C ILE A 79 10.21 10.61 -15.34
N GLU A 80 10.53 9.84 -16.37
CA GLU A 80 11.91 9.48 -16.71
C GLU A 80 12.74 10.70 -17.14
N ARG A 81 12.15 11.67 -17.85
CA ARG A 81 12.82 12.96 -18.13
C ARG A 81 13.23 13.67 -16.84
N THR A 82 12.35 13.73 -15.85
CA THR A 82 12.67 14.34 -14.55
C THR A 82 13.67 13.52 -13.74
N ARG A 83 13.62 12.18 -13.81
CA ARG A 83 14.67 11.32 -13.22
C ARG A 83 16.05 11.59 -13.84
N ARG A 84 16.10 11.95 -15.12
CA ARG A 84 17.31 12.37 -15.85
C ARG A 84 17.73 13.82 -15.59
N GLY A 85 17.04 14.52 -14.68
CA GLY A 85 17.40 15.84 -14.22
C GLY A 85 16.55 16.98 -14.79
N GLU A 86 15.67 16.74 -15.76
CA GLU A 86 14.82 17.79 -16.33
C GLU A 86 13.70 18.22 -15.36
N GLN A 87 13.73 19.46 -14.88
CA GLN A 87 12.81 19.98 -13.88
C GLN A 87 11.66 20.80 -14.51
N ASN A 88 10.67 21.18 -13.70
CA ASN A 88 9.54 22.02 -14.11
C ASN A 88 8.67 21.42 -15.23
N ILE A 89 8.60 20.08 -15.32
CA ILE A 89 7.77 19.37 -16.30
C ILE A 89 6.33 19.28 -15.83
N PHE A 90 6.09 18.57 -14.73
CA PHE A 90 4.76 18.30 -14.17
C PHE A 90 4.55 18.94 -12.78
N TRP A 91 5.63 19.40 -12.15
CA TRP A 91 5.61 20.10 -10.87
C TRP A 91 6.67 21.23 -10.88
N PRO A 92 6.41 22.42 -10.30
CA PRO A 92 7.33 23.55 -10.36
C PRO A 92 8.61 23.39 -9.52
N THR A 93 8.49 22.80 -8.34
CA THR A 93 9.64 22.62 -7.44
C THR A 93 10.49 21.44 -7.87
N THR A 94 11.76 21.45 -7.48
CA THR A 94 12.71 20.40 -7.85
C THR A 94 12.29 19.05 -7.27
N ILE A 95 12.10 18.05 -8.12
CA ILE A 95 11.83 16.67 -7.72
C ILE A 95 13.14 15.91 -7.67
N LYS A 96 13.54 15.53 -6.45
CA LYS A 96 14.76 14.76 -6.20
C LYS A 96 14.50 13.30 -5.90
N TRP A 97 13.32 12.97 -5.38
CA TRP A 97 13.01 11.63 -4.89
C TRP A 97 11.93 10.97 -5.72
N PHE A 98 12.10 9.68 -5.95
CA PHE A 98 11.14 8.83 -6.65
C PHE A 98 10.87 7.57 -5.82
N ALA A 99 9.66 7.46 -5.29
CA ALA A 99 9.24 6.25 -4.61
C ALA A 99 9.09 5.11 -5.63
N LYS A 100 9.84 4.03 -5.45
CA LYS A 100 9.70 2.81 -6.23
C LYS A 100 8.44 2.08 -5.78
N SER A 101 7.61 1.66 -6.71
CA SER A 101 6.40 0.86 -6.45
C SER A 101 6.32 -0.24 -7.50
N SER A 102 6.01 -1.47 -7.13
CA SER A 102 5.79 -2.54 -8.12
C SER A 102 4.39 -2.51 -8.76
N GLY A 103 3.53 -1.56 -8.38
CA GLY A 103 2.08 -1.64 -8.57
C GLY A 103 1.63 -1.97 -10.00
N THR A 104 0.36 -2.36 -10.13
CA THR A 104 -0.43 -2.95 -11.24
C THR A 104 -0.15 -2.62 -12.74
N THR A 105 1.07 -2.30 -13.11
CA THR A 105 1.51 -1.83 -14.44
C THR A 105 2.33 -2.89 -15.16
N ASN A 106 2.55 -2.70 -16.46
CA ASN A 106 3.38 -3.60 -17.27
C ASN A 106 4.90 -3.41 -17.02
N ALA A 107 5.31 -2.37 -16.29
CA ALA A 107 6.71 -2.10 -15.97
C ALA A 107 7.16 -2.90 -14.74
N LYS A 108 8.43 -3.33 -14.70
CA LYS A 108 9.02 -4.01 -13.52
C LYS A 108 8.88 -3.16 -12.25
N SER A 109 8.93 -1.84 -12.39
CA SER A 109 8.70 -0.89 -11.29
C SER A 109 8.18 0.45 -11.82
N LYS A 110 7.26 1.04 -11.08
CA LYS A 110 6.88 2.46 -11.16
C LYS A 110 7.80 3.32 -10.33
N PHE A 111 8.00 4.55 -10.77
CA PHE A 111 8.75 5.58 -10.07
C PHE A 111 7.86 6.78 -9.84
N ILE A 112 7.31 6.88 -8.64
CA ILE A 112 6.37 7.92 -8.29
C ILE A 112 7.13 9.16 -7.78
N PRO A 113 6.93 10.35 -8.36
CA PRO A 113 7.63 11.55 -7.91
C PRO A 113 7.21 11.92 -6.48
N VAL A 114 8.20 12.30 -5.67
CA VAL A 114 8.00 12.80 -4.31
C VAL A 114 8.63 14.19 -4.22
N SER A 115 7.78 15.22 -4.16
CA SER A 115 8.16 16.61 -3.95
C SER A 115 8.35 16.93 -2.46
N MET A 116 8.91 18.10 -2.16
CA MET A 116 8.99 18.57 -0.77
C MET A 116 7.58 18.81 -0.19
N GLU A 117 6.67 19.34 -1.00
CA GLU A 117 5.28 19.55 -0.62
C GLU A 117 4.58 18.22 -0.30
N ALA A 118 4.85 17.16 -1.06
CA ALA A 118 4.31 15.82 -0.76
C ALA A 118 4.90 15.25 0.54
N LEU A 119 6.17 15.50 0.84
CA LEU A 119 6.76 15.09 2.13
C LEU A 119 6.08 15.82 3.30
N ASP A 120 6.04 17.15 3.24
CA ASP A 120 5.62 17.99 4.38
C ASP A 120 4.10 18.06 4.53
N ASP A 121 3.39 18.37 3.45
CA ASP A 121 1.95 18.68 3.46
C ASP A 121 1.07 17.44 3.23
N CYS A 122 1.65 16.31 2.86
CA CYS A 122 0.95 15.03 2.73
C CYS A 122 1.44 14.01 3.76
N HIS A 123 2.63 13.41 3.57
CA HIS A 123 3.06 12.26 4.39
C HIS A 123 3.39 12.59 5.86
N TYR A 124 4.05 13.72 6.14
CA TYR A 124 4.36 14.11 7.51
C TYR A 124 3.17 14.77 8.21
N LYS A 125 2.38 15.55 7.47
CA LYS A 125 1.10 16.08 7.97
C LYS A 125 0.18 14.94 8.39
N SER A 126 0.04 13.90 7.58
CA SER A 126 -0.80 12.75 7.90
C SER A 126 -0.35 11.96 9.11
N SER A 127 0.95 11.78 9.27
CA SER A 127 1.53 11.11 10.44
C SER A 127 1.23 11.88 11.73
N LYS A 128 1.28 13.22 11.70
CA LYS A 128 0.91 14.08 12.84
C LYS A 128 -0.58 13.95 13.17
N ASP A 129 -1.43 13.86 12.15
CA ASP A 129 -2.88 13.74 12.31
C ASP A 129 -3.31 12.39 12.85
N LEU A 130 -2.66 11.32 12.39
CA LEU A 130 -2.86 9.98 12.94
C LEU A 130 -2.61 9.97 14.45
N LEU A 131 -1.48 10.55 14.86
CA LEU A 131 -1.15 10.69 16.29
C LEU A 131 -2.19 11.56 17.01
N CYS A 132 -2.62 12.67 16.39
CA CYS A 132 -3.61 13.56 16.97
C CYS A 132 -4.96 12.86 17.21
N LEU A 133 -5.48 12.17 16.19
CA LEU A 133 -6.73 11.42 16.27
C LEU A 133 -6.63 10.28 17.27
N TYR A 134 -5.53 9.55 17.28
CA TYR A 134 -5.29 8.47 18.24
C TYR A 134 -5.30 8.99 19.69
N LEU A 135 -4.57 10.07 19.98
CA LEU A 135 -4.49 10.65 21.32
C LEU A 135 -5.83 11.25 21.76
N ASN A 136 -6.58 11.86 20.83
CA ASN A 136 -7.93 12.35 21.09
C ASN A 136 -8.89 11.21 21.47
N ASN A 137 -8.77 10.06 20.82
CA ASN A 137 -9.60 8.89 21.12
C ASN A 137 -9.14 8.12 22.37
N ASN A 138 -7.94 8.37 22.86
CA ASN A 138 -7.28 7.61 23.93
C ASN A 138 -6.62 8.56 24.93
N GLU A 139 -7.41 9.30 25.70
CA GLU A 139 -6.95 10.36 26.64
C GLU A 139 -5.89 9.88 27.65
N ASN A 140 -5.90 8.58 28.00
CA ASN A 140 -4.95 7.96 28.94
C ASN A 140 -3.71 7.36 28.27
N SER A 141 -3.52 7.60 26.97
CA SER A 141 -2.40 7.08 26.19
C SER A 141 -1.04 7.42 26.82
N GLN A 142 -0.14 6.45 26.79
CA GLN A 142 1.25 6.57 27.21
C GLN A 142 2.22 6.58 26.02
N LEU A 143 1.71 6.85 24.81
CA LEU A 143 2.45 6.79 23.55
C LEU A 143 3.82 7.48 23.63
N PHE A 144 3.87 8.70 24.16
CA PHE A 144 5.10 9.50 24.23
C PHE A 144 6.02 9.18 25.42
N ARG A 145 5.70 8.17 26.24
CA ARG A 145 6.62 7.68 27.30
C ARG A 145 7.71 6.73 26.75
N GLY A 146 7.62 6.37 25.49
CA GLY A 146 8.53 5.42 24.85
C GLY A 146 8.72 5.74 23.37
N LYS A 147 9.26 4.76 22.66
CA LYS A 147 9.60 4.85 21.23
C LYS A 147 8.59 4.12 20.37
N SER A 148 8.44 4.60 19.14
CA SER A 148 7.72 3.89 18.08
C SER A 148 8.67 2.92 17.39
N LEU A 149 8.39 1.61 17.48
CA LEU A 149 9.09 0.59 16.70
C LEU A 149 8.56 0.63 15.27
N ARG A 150 9.38 1.12 14.35
CA ARG A 150 9.04 1.24 12.94
C ARG A 150 9.83 0.26 12.10
N LEU A 151 9.20 -0.23 11.05
CA LEU A 151 9.86 -1.04 10.04
C LEU A 151 9.84 -0.33 8.69
N GLY A 152 11.02 0.13 8.25
CA GLY A 152 11.22 0.80 6.97
C GLY A 152 11.77 -0.12 5.89
N GLY A 153 11.52 0.23 4.65
CA GLY A 153 12.10 -0.37 3.45
C GLY A 153 13.59 -0.04 3.27
N SER A 154 14.15 -0.36 2.11
CA SER A 154 15.55 -0.05 1.77
C SER A 154 15.63 1.13 0.78
N LYS A 155 16.76 1.84 0.82
CA LYS A 155 17.08 2.96 -0.10
C LYS A 155 18.19 2.53 -1.05
N GLU A 156 18.03 2.86 -2.34
CA GLU A 156 19.09 2.72 -3.35
C GLU A 156 19.50 4.10 -3.89
N LEU A 157 20.75 4.24 -4.34
CA LEU A 157 21.25 5.47 -4.94
C LEU A 157 21.26 5.32 -6.47
N TYR A 158 20.77 6.32 -7.19
CA TYR A 158 20.99 6.44 -8.63
C TYR A 158 22.08 7.48 -8.86
N GLU A 159 23.29 7.03 -9.19
CA GLU A 159 24.49 7.85 -9.02
C GLU A 159 24.74 8.91 -10.11
N ASP A 160 24.00 8.94 -11.23
CA ASP A 160 24.44 9.75 -12.38
C ASP A 160 23.71 11.10 -12.58
N ASN A 161 22.50 11.30 -12.03
CA ASN A 161 21.64 12.46 -12.38
C ASN A 161 21.16 13.31 -11.18
N GLY A 162 21.70 13.11 -9.98
CA GLY A 162 21.30 13.88 -8.79
C GLY A 162 19.88 13.60 -8.27
N THR A 163 19.27 12.50 -8.70
CA THR A 163 17.97 12.01 -8.24
C THR A 163 18.12 10.69 -7.47
N PHE A 164 17.17 10.39 -6.59
CA PHE A 164 17.18 9.24 -5.69
C PHE A 164 15.91 8.41 -5.87
N PHE A 165 15.99 7.09 -5.73
CA PHE A 165 14.81 6.24 -5.70
C PHE A 165 14.92 5.14 -4.63
N GLY A 166 13.78 4.64 -4.17
CA GLY A 166 13.73 3.57 -3.18
C GLY A 166 12.33 3.45 -2.61
N ASP A 167 12.18 2.65 -1.56
CA ASP A 167 10.89 2.54 -0.89
C ASP A 167 10.49 3.91 -0.31
N LEU A 168 9.21 4.27 -0.43
CA LEU A 168 8.70 5.52 0.13
C LEU A 168 9.07 5.65 1.62
N SER A 169 8.95 4.56 2.37
CA SER A 169 9.32 4.55 3.79
C SER A 169 10.79 4.89 4.04
N ALA A 170 11.71 4.46 3.17
CA ALA A 170 13.12 4.82 3.30
C ALA A 170 13.36 6.30 2.98
N ILE A 171 12.66 6.86 1.98
CA ILE A 171 12.70 8.29 1.65
C ILE A 171 12.19 9.14 2.83
N LEU A 172 11.08 8.72 3.46
CA LEU A 172 10.52 9.41 4.64
C LEU A 172 11.46 9.34 5.84
N ILE A 173 12.10 8.20 6.09
CA ILE A 173 13.03 8.03 7.22
C ILE A 173 14.27 8.91 7.04
N ASP A 174 14.82 8.95 5.82
CA ASP A 174 16.01 9.72 5.47
C ASP A 174 15.81 11.24 5.58
N ASN A 175 14.58 11.70 5.33
CA ASN A 175 14.22 13.12 5.40
C ASN A 175 13.51 13.49 6.72
N MET A 176 13.55 12.61 7.72
CA MET A 176 12.79 12.79 8.95
C MET A 176 13.45 13.82 9.89
N PRO A 177 12.69 14.68 10.58
CA PRO A 177 13.24 15.57 11.60
C PRO A 177 13.92 14.81 12.77
N LEU A 178 15.01 15.36 13.30
CA LEU A 178 15.81 14.75 14.39
C LEU A 178 15.00 14.34 15.62
N TRP A 179 13.99 15.13 16.01
CA TRP A 179 13.15 14.80 17.16
C TRP A 179 12.31 13.54 16.93
N ALA A 180 11.85 13.32 15.69
CA ALA A 180 11.07 12.14 15.33
C ALA A 180 11.97 10.89 15.26
N GLU A 181 13.24 11.06 14.93
CA GLU A 181 14.25 9.99 15.03
C GLU A 181 14.46 9.58 16.48
N TYR A 182 14.61 10.56 17.38
CA TYR A 182 14.79 10.28 18.80
C TYR A 182 13.60 9.54 19.42
N SER A 183 12.37 9.81 18.95
CA SER A 183 11.16 9.11 19.40
C SER A 183 10.89 7.78 18.68
N SER A 184 11.81 7.30 17.84
CA SER A 184 11.67 6.06 17.07
C SER A 184 12.76 5.04 17.42
N THR A 185 12.44 3.76 17.25
CA THR A 185 13.40 2.66 17.24
C THR A 185 13.13 1.80 16.00
N PRO A 186 14.14 1.24 15.33
CA PRO A 186 15.58 1.43 15.56
C PRO A 186 16.05 2.83 15.10
N SER A 187 17.36 3.10 15.24
CA SER A 187 18.02 4.27 14.68
C SER A 187 17.83 4.38 13.15
N ASN A 188 18.02 5.59 12.57
CA ASN A 188 17.96 5.76 11.11
C ASN A 188 19.00 4.89 10.39
N LYS A 189 20.20 4.77 10.98
CA LYS A 189 21.29 3.94 10.44
C LYS A 189 20.85 2.49 10.24
N VAL A 190 20.22 1.89 11.25
CA VAL A 190 19.70 0.52 11.16
C VAL A 190 18.48 0.44 10.23
N SER A 191 17.59 1.42 10.30
CA SER A 191 16.40 1.49 9.44
C SER A 191 16.74 1.50 7.95
N LEU A 192 17.88 2.06 7.56
CA LEU A 192 18.31 2.23 6.16
C LEU A 192 19.29 1.14 5.68
N MET A 193 19.54 0.10 6.47
CA MET A 193 20.34 -1.06 6.03
C MET A 193 19.69 -1.75 4.82
N SER A 194 20.51 -2.13 3.84
CA SER A 194 20.08 -2.77 2.59
C SER A 194 19.91 -4.29 2.72
N GLU A 195 20.80 -4.96 3.45
CA GLU A 195 20.72 -6.40 3.70
C GLU A 195 19.72 -6.70 4.82
N TRP A 196 18.70 -7.47 4.51
CA TRP A 196 17.50 -7.63 5.33
C TRP A 196 17.72 -8.48 6.59
N GLU A 197 18.47 -9.58 6.52
CA GLU A 197 18.67 -10.47 7.67
C GLU A 197 19.47 -9.76 8.77
N SER A 198 20.59 -9.14 8.41
CA SER A 198 21.40 -8.32 9.29
C SER A 198 20.62 -7.12 9.83
N LYS A 199 19.73 -6.55 9.01
CA LYS A 199 18.82 -5.48 9.42
C LYS A 199 17.86 -5.98 10.51
N LEU A 200 17.17 -7.09 10.31
CA LEU A 200 16.26 -7.65 11.32
C LEU A 200 17.00 -7.92 12.64
N GLU A 201 18.19 -8.53 12.59
CA GLU A 201 19.01 -8.72 13.79
C GLU A 201 19.30 -7.40 14.50
N ALA A 202 19.78 -6.39 13.77
CA ALA A 202 20.10 -5.08 14.33
C ALA A 202 18.86 -4.37 14.93
N ILE A 203 17.70 -4.47 14.27
CA ILE A 203 16.43 -3.94 14.76
C ILE A 203 16.08 -4.56 16.11
N ILE A 204 16.20 -5.88 16.22
CA ILE A 204 15.88 -6.61 17.44
C ILE A 204 16.83 -6.19 18.55
N GLN A 205 18.15 -6.16 18.29
CA GLN A 205 19.15 -5.81 19.30
C GLN A 205 18.99 -4.39 19.85
N GLU A 206 18.61 -3.42 19.01
CA GLU A 206 18.32 -2.05 19.46
C GLU A 206 16.99 -1.99 20.22
N SER A 207 15.93 -2.58 19.66
CA SER A 207 14.55 -2.34 20.12
C SER A 207 14.19 -3.07 21.42
N ILE A 208 14.79 -4.22 21.73
CA ILE A 208 14.52 -4.95 22.98
C ILE A 208 15.02 -4.19 24.22
N ARG A 209 15.93 -3.22 24.05
CA ARG A 209 16.50 -2.41 25.14
C ARG A 209 15.69 -1.14 25.41
N GLU A 210 14.73 -0.85 24.54
CA GLU A 210 13.95 0.38 24.55
C GLU A 210 12.57 0.15 25.16
N ASN A 211 12.02 1.20 25.75
CA ASN A 211 10.61 1.22 26.11
C ASN A 211 9.77 1.46 24.84
N VAL A 212 9.32 0.40 24.17
CA VAL A 212 8.47 0.52 22.98
C VAL A 212 7.01 0.67 23.39
N THR A 213 6.36 1.73 22.90
CA THR A 213 4.96 2.06 23.20
C THR A 213 4.03 1.91 21.99
N SER A 214 4.60 1.97 20.78
CA SER A 214 3.83 1.77 19.54
C SER A 214 4.61 0.99 18.49
N LEU A 215 3.87 0.36 17.58
CA LEU A 215 4.38 -0.26 16.37
C LEU A 215 3.90 0.55 15.14
N ALA A 216 4.73 0.62 14.10
CA ALA A 216 4.37 1.22 12.81
C ALA A 216 4.95 0.43 11.63
N GLY A 217 4.12 0.03 10.68
CA GLY A 217 4.57 -0.63 9.45
C GLY A 217 3.58 -1.62 8.85
N VAL A 218 4.03 -2.35 7.82
CA VAL A 218 3.20 -3.33 7.10
C VAL A 218 3.03 -4.61 7.94
N PRO A 219 1.79 -5.12 8.11
CA PRO A 219 1.49 -6.30 8.95
C PRO A 219 2.34 -7.53 8.69
N SER A 220 2.61 -7.86 7.43
CA SER A 220 3.36 -9.07 7.06
C SER A 220 4.79 -9.05 7.59
N TRP A 221 5.52 -7.97 7.34
CA TRP A 221 6.90 -7.82 7.77
C TRP A 221 7.04 -7.61 9.27
N MET A 222 6.12 -6.83 9.85
CA MET A 222 6.10 -6.62 11.30
C MET A 222 5.84 -7.95 12.03
N LEU A 223 4.99 -8.82 11.49
CA LEU A 223 4.73 -10.14 12.09
C LEU A 223 6.01 -11.00 12.14
N VAL A 224 6.79 -11.02 11.05
CA VAL A 224 8.08 -11.73 11.00
C VAL A 224 9.03 -11.19 12.08
N LEU A 225 9.21 -9.87 12.14
CA LEU A 225 10.07 -9.24 13.16
C LEU A 225 9.63 -9.62 14.59
N LEU A 226 8.34 -9.55 14.89
CA LEU A 226 7.83 -9.79 16.23
C LEU A 226 7.98 -11.26 16.66
N ASN A 227 7.82 -12.21 15.72
CA ASN A 227 8.11 -13.62 15.98
C ASN A 227 9.60 -13.84 16.28
N ASP A 228 10.51 -13.26 15.48
CA ASP A 228 11.95 -13.34 15.71
C ASP A 228 12.35 -12.73 17.08
N VAL A 229 11.69 -11.63 17.48
CA VAL A 229 11.84 -11.03 18.82
C VAL A 229 11.47 -12.04 19.91
N LEU A 230 10.32 -12.72 19.80
CA LEU A 230 9.88 -13.70 20.81
C LEU A 230 10.83 -14.91 20.85
N GLU A 231 11.25 -15.43 19.70
CA GLU A 231 12.18 -16.55 19.61
C GLU A 231 13.50 -16.24 20.32
N LYS A 232 14.10 -15.08 20.03
CA LYS A 232 15.39 -14.68 20.61
C LYS A 232 15.32 -14.35 22.10
N THR A 233 14.19 -13.82 22.55
CA THR A 233 14.00 -13.46 23.96
C THR A 233 13.44 -14.60 24.81
N GLY A 234 12.98 -15.69 24.17
CA GLY A 234 12.32 -16.81 24.84
C GLY A 234 11.00 -16.44 25.52
N LYS A 235 10.34 -15.37 25.06
CA LYS A 235 9.09 -14.85 25.64
C LYS A 235 7.86 -15.37 24.92
N ASN A 236 6.74 -15.44 25.62
CA ASN A 236 5.50 -15.97 25.03
C ASN A 236 4.68 -14.90 24.30
N HIS A 237 4.76 -13.65 24.76
CA HIS A 237 4.05 -12.52 24.14
C HIS A 237 4.81 -11.21 24.35
N LEU A 238 4.51 -10.21 23.52
CA LEU A 238 5.32 -8.98 23.44
C LEU A 238 5.26 -8.11 24.69
N PHE A 239 4.20 -8.18 25.50
CA PHE A 239 4.12 -7.42 26.75
C PHE A 239 5.09 -7.88 27.84
N GLU A 240 5.75 -9.05 27.69
CA GLU A 240 6.85 -9.45 28.58
C GLU A 240 8.16 -8.69 28.27
N ILE A 241 8.22 -8.06 27.09
CA ILE A 241 9.38 -7.33 26.58
C ILE A 241 9.08 -5.83 26.65
N TRP A 242 7.93 -5.42 26.10
CA TRP A 242 7.48 -4.05 26.03
C TRP A 242 6.16 -3.88 26.79
N GLU A 243 6.27 -3.71 28.11
CA GLU A 243 5.11 -3.63 29.01
C GLU A 243 4.16 -2.47 28.65
N ASN A 244 4.68 -1.35 28.15
CA ASN A 244 3.92 -0.14 27.80
C ASN A 244 3.42 -0.10 26.36
N LEU A 245 3.57 -1.18 25.60
CA LEU A 245 3.07 -1.26 24.23
C LEU A 245 1.54 -1.15 24.21
N GLU A 246 1.00 -0.20 23.45
CA GLU A 246 -0.45 0.11 23.47
C GLU A 246 -1.13 0.19 22.10
N VAL A 247 -0.38 0.41 21.01
CA VAL A 247 -0.98 0.58 19.68
C VAL A 247 -0.10 0.06 18.54
N TYR A 248 -0.74 -0.47 17.50
CA TYR A 248 -0.13 -0.74 16.21
C TYR A 248 -0.80 0.10 15.11
N PHE A 249 -0.03 0.98 14.49
CA PHE A 249 -0.39 1.73 13.27
C PHE A 249 0.02 0.93 12.04
N HIS A 250 -0.95 0.52 11.23
CA HIS A 250 -0.70 -0.39 10.11
C HIS A 250 -1.36 0.06 8.80
N GLY A 251 -0.75 -0.32 7.69
CA GLY A 251 -1.25 0.00 6.35
C GLY A 251 -0.53 -0.81 5.27
N GLY A 252 -0.82 -0.50 4.01
CA GLY A 252 -0.22 -1.13 2.83
C GLY A 252 -0.82 -2.47 2.43
N VAL A 253 -1.31 -3.28 3.38
CA VAL A 253 -2.09 -4.50 3.11
C VAL A 253 -3.27 -4.64 4.06
N SER A 254 -4.26 -5.45 3.69
CA SER A 254 -5.37 -5.78 4.58
C SER A 254 -4.87 -6.43 5.85
N PHE A 255 -5.31 -5.92 7.01
CA PHE A 255 -4.95 -6.50 8.31
C PHE A 255 -5.77 -7.75 8.66
N THR A 256 -6.93 -7.94 8.02
CA THR A 256 -7.86 -9.03 8.33
C THR A 256 -7.21 -10.43 8.36
N PRO A 257 -6.35 -10.81 7.41
CA PRO A 257 -5.67 -12.12 7.42
C PRO A 257 -4.71 -12.36 8.60
N TYR A 258 -4.29 -11.28 9.28
CA TYR A 258 -3.29 -11.30 10.34
C TYR A 258 -3.89 -11.20 11.75
N LYS A 259 -5.21 -10.94 11.86
CA LYS A 259 -5.88 -10.63 13.13
C LYS A 259 -5.61 -11.68 14.22
N ASP A 260 -5.63 -12.96 13.89
CA ASP A 260 -5.50 -14.02 14.90
C ASP A 260 -4.05 -14.26 15.33
N GLN A 261 -3.09 -14.08 14.42
CA GLN A 261 -1.65 -14.14 14.72
C GLN A 261 -1.27 -12.97 15.65
N TYR A 262 -1.72 -11.75 15.34
CA TYR A 262 -1.46 -10.60 16.20
C TYR A 262 -2.14 -10.72 17.56
N LYS A 263 -3.33 -11.31 17.67
CA LYS A 263 -3.97 -11.60 18.98
C LYS A 263 -3.13 -12.55 19.85
N LYS A 264 -2.41 -13.50 19.25
CA LYS A 264 -1.49 -14.39 20.00
C LYS A 264 -0.29 -13.60 20.53
N LEU A 265 0.30 -12.73 19.71
CA LEU A 265 1.46 -11.90 20.08
C LEU A 265 1.12 -10.78 21.08
N LEU A 266 -0.11 -10.27 20.98
CA LEU A 266 -0.63 -9.13 21.74
C LEU A 266 -1.95 -9.53 22.43
N PRO A 267 -1.92 -10.42 23.43
CA PRO A 267 -3.13 -10.98 24.05
C PRO A 267 -3.97 -10.00 24.89
N ARG A 268 -3.51 -8.76 25.08
CA ARG A 268 -4.26 -7.74 25.83
C ARG A 268 -5.46 -7.28 25.01
N LYS A 269 -6.67 -7.45 25.57
CA LYS A 269 -7.94 -7.10 24.92
C LYS A 269 -8.08 -5.61 24.60
N ASN A 270 -7.36 -4.75 25.30
CA ASN A 270 -7.36 -3.30 25.11
C ASN A 270 -6.23 -2.80 24.19
N PHE A 271 -5.55 -3.70 23.47
CA PHE A 271 -4.56 -3.30 22.49
C PHE A 271 -5.23 -2.68 21.26
N ASN A 272 -4.73 -1.52 20.83
CA ASN A 272 -5.34 -0.76 19.74
C ASN A 272 -4.69 -1.08 18.39
N TYR A 273 -5.52 -1.20 17.36
CA TYR A 273 -5.08 -1.29 15.96
C TYR A 273 -5.69 -0.10 15.21
N TYR A 274 -4.85 0.64 14.50
CA TYR A 274 -5.21 1.82 13.74
C TYR A 274 -4.75 1.67 12.30
N GLU A 275 -5.71 1.58 11.39
CA GLU A 275 -5.45 1.44 9.97
C GLU A 275 -5.19 2.79 9.29
N THR A 276 -4.22 2.79 8.37
CA THR A 276 -3.91 3.90 7.48
C THR A 276 -4.02 3.47 6.04
N TYR A 277 -4.60 4.35 5.21
CA TYR A 277 -4.60 4.20 3.77
C TYR A 277 -3.56 5.13 3.15
N ASN A 278 -2.43 4.56 2.74
CA ASN A 278 -1.30 5.27 2.15
C ASN A 278 -0.64 4.43 1.05
N ALA A 279 -0.05 5.11 0.08
CA ALA A 279 0.70 4.55 -1.03
C ALA A 279 1.90 5.45 -1.37
N SER A 280 2.70 5.04 -2.35
CA SER A 280 3.81 5.85 -2.88
C SER A 280 3.31 7.19 -3.46
N GLU A 281 2.09 7.22 -3.97
CA GLU A 281 1.44 8.39 -4.58
C GLU A 281 0.84 9.37 -3.56
N GLY A 282 0.70 8.98 -2.30
CA GLY A 282 0.14 9.86 -1.27
C GLY A 282 -0.39 9.13 -0.05
N PHE A 283 -0.82 9.91 0.94
CA PHE A 283 -1.51 9.42 2.13
C PHE A 283 -2.97 9.87 2.03
N PHE A 284 -3.92 8.94 2.10
CA PHE A 284 -5.31 9.22 1.72
C PHE A 284 -6.30 9.13 2.89
N GLY A 285 -6.11 8.18 3.82
CA GLY A 285 -7.11 7.94 4.85
C GLY A 285 -6.57 7.46 6.19
N ILE A 286 -7.30 7.78 7.26
CA ILE A 286 -6.94 7.43 8.65
C ILE A 286 -8.15 6.80 9.33
N GLN A 287 -7.95 5.73 10.09
CA GLN A 287 -8.95 5.26 11.04
C GLN A 287 -9.12 6.30 12.16
N ASP A 288 -10.20 7.09 12.07
CA ASP A 288 -10.44 8.23 12.96
C ASP A 288 -11.13 7.85 14.28
N ARG A 289 -11.54 6.58 14.45
CA ARG A 289 -12.31 6.08 15.59
C ARG A 289 -11.80 4.71 16.07
N ASN A 290 -11.82 4.50 17.38
CA ASN A 290 -11.57 3.18 17.97
C ASN A 290 -12.61 2.16 17.47
N ASN A 291 -12.16 0.93 17.18
CA ASN A 291 -13.01 -0.20 16.76
C ASN A 291 -13.84 0.02 15.48
N SER A 292 -13.36 0.89 14.58
CA SER A 292 -13.99 1.18 13.28
C SER A 292 -13.17 0.55 12.17
N ASP A 293 -13.82 -0.16 11.24
CA ASP A 293 -13.20 -0.62 9.98
C ASP A 293 -13.31 0.43 8.86
N ASP A 294 -13.89 1.59 9.15
CA ASP A 294 -13.99 2.72 8.22
C ASP A 294 -12.82 3.69 8.40
N LEU A 295 -12.31 4.21 7.29
CA LEU A 295 -11.27 5.23 7.25
C LEU A 295 -11.88 6.59 6.89
N LEU A 296 -11.52 7.63 7.63
CA LEU A 296 -11.77 9.01 7.26
C LEU A 296 -10.87 9.38 6.06
N LEU A 297 -11.49 9.83 4.97
CA LEU A 297 -10.76 10.36 3.82
C LEU A 297 -10.23 11.76 4.17
N MET A 298 -8.92 11.95 4.05
CA MET A 298 -8.25 13.21 4.40
C MET A 298 -8.25 14.14 3.19
N LEU A 299 -8.85 15.32 3.33
CA LEU A 299 -9.16 16.18 2.18
C LEU A 299 -8.18 17.36 2.00
N ASP A 300 -7.30 17.60 2.98
CA ASP A 300 -6.43 18.79 3.02
C ASP A 300 -4.94 18.46 2.88
N TYR A 301 -4.60 17.32 2.27
CA TYR A 301 -3.22 16.82 2.13
C TYR A 301 -2.58 17.14 0.77
N GLY A 302 -3.08 18.17 0.07
CA GLY A 302 -2.60 18.50 -1.27
C GLY A 302 -2.97 17.44 -2.32
N ILE A 303 -4.07 16.72 -2.09
CA ILE A 303 -4.61 15.70 -3.00
C ILE A 303 -6.05 16.07 -3.33
N PHE A 304 -6.32 16.27 -4.61
CA PHE A 304 -7.68 16.38 -5.13
C PHE A 304 -8.16 15.00 -5.61
N TYR A 305 -9.37 14.62 -5.20
CA TYR A 305 -9.93 13.29 -5.45
C TYR A 305 -11.04 13.32 -6.51
N GLU A 306 -10.91 12.41 -7.47
CA GLU A 306 -11.98 12.00 -8.37
C GLU A 306 -12.17 10.47 -8.29
N PHE A 307 -13.31 9.99 -8.78
CA PHE A 307 -13.73 8.60 -8.64
C PHE A 307 -14.37 8.10 -9.93
N ILE A 308 -14.01 6.91 -10.39
CA ILE A 308 -14.67 6.26 -11.53
C ILE A 308 -15.55 5.12 -10.99
N PRO A 309 -16.88 5.14 -11.20
CA PRO A 309 -17.74 4.02 -10.80
C PRO A 309 -17.27 2.72 -11.47
N MET A 310 -17.14 1.64 -10.70
CA MET A 310 -16.62 0.36 -11.23
C MET A 310 -17.49 -0.22 -12.35
N ASP A 311 -18.80 0.06 -12.37
CA ASP A 311 -19.69 -0.37 -13.46
C ASP A 311 -19.37 0.28 -14.81
N SER A 312 -18.66 1.41 -14.81
CA SER A 312 -18.23 2.15 -16.00
C SER A 312 -16.73 2.06 -16.29
N TYR A 313 -15.97 1.42 -15.39
CA TYR A 313 -14.51 1.35 -15.45
C TYR A 313 -14.05 0.49 -16.65
N GLY A 314 -13.12 1.02 -17.45
CA GLY A 314 -12.58 0.39 -18.66
C GLY A 314 -13.39 0.65 -19.94
N ASN A 315 -14.55 1.30 -19.86
CA ASN A 315 -15.37 1.64 -21.03
C ASN A 315 -15.28 3.13 -21.37
N GLU A 316 -15.87 3.98 -20.52
CA GLU A 316 -15.90 5.45 -20.71
C GLU A 316 -14.93 6.18 -19.76
N ASP A 317 -14.37 5.47 -18.76
CA ASP A 317 -13.47 6.01 -17.71
C ASP A 317 -13.86 7.42 -17.23
N ARG A 318 -15.16 7.68 -17.06
CA ARG A 318 -15.65 8.99 -16.64
C ARG A 318 -15.49 9.15 -15.13
N ALA A 319 -14.51 9.95 -14.73
CA ALA A 319 -14.35 10.31 -13.33
C ALA A 319 -15.38 11.36 -12.90
N ILE A 320 -15.84 11.24 -11.65
CA ILE A 320 -16.74 12.17 -10.96
C ILE A 320 -16.02 12.73 -9.72
N PRO A 321 -16.31 13.99 -9.32
CA PRO A 321 -15.69 14.59 -8.15
C PRO A 321 -16.25 13.99 -6.84
N LEU A 322 -15.56 14.24 -5.72
CA LEU A 322 -15.93 13.72 -4.39
C LEU A 322 -17.40 13.96 -4.01
N TRP A 323 -17.98 15.11 -4.37
CA TRP A 323 -19.36 15.45 -4.00
C TRP A 323 -20.44 14.65 -4.74
N GLU A 324 -20.11 14.05 -5.88
CA GLU A 324 -21.05 13.29 -6.71
C GLU A 324 -21.10 11.78 -6.38
N ILE A 325 -20.24 11.30 -5.48
CA ILE A 325 -20.18 9.87 -5.12
C ILE A 325 -21.51 9.38 -4.53
N LYS A 326 -21.71 8.07 -4.49
CA LYS A 326 -22.87 7.41 -3.86
C LYS A 326 -22.37 6.40 -2.84
N ILE A 327 -23.05 6.35 -1.68
CA ILE A 327 -22.75 5.36 -0.64
C ILE A 327 -23.04 3.96 -1.20
N GLY A 328 -22.16 3.01 -0.87
CA GLY A 328 -22.32 1.61 -1.26
C GLY A 328 -21.82 1.26 -2.67
N VAL A 329 -21.53 2.26 -3.51
CA VAL A 329 -20.95 2.05 -4.85
C VAL A 329 -19.42 1.89 -4.72
N ASN A 330 -18.85 0.95 -5.47
CA ASN A 330 -17.41 0.77 -5.58
C ASN A 330 -16.86 1.71 -6.65
N TYR A 331 -15.75 2.36 -6.34
CA TYR A 331 -15.10 3.33 -7.22
C TYR A 331 -13.62 3.00 -7.38
N ALA A 332 -13.08 3.14 -8.58
CA ALA A 332 -11.65 3.32 -8.77
C ALA A 332 -11.25 4.75 -8.37
N VAL A 333 -10.12 4.89 -7.69
CA VAL A 333 -9.64 6.19 -7.22
C VAL A 333 -8.76 6.86 -8.27
N VAL A 334 -9.01 8.14 -8.51
CA VAL A 334 -8.24 9.02 -9.38
C VAL A 334 -7.77 10.22 -8.55
N ILE A 335 -6.50 10.59 -8.65
CA ILE A 335 -5.93 11.65 -7.82
C ILE A 335 -5.20 12.70 -8.64
N THR A 336 -5.19 13.92 -8.13
CA THR A 336 -4.27 14.98 -8.54
C THR A 336 -3.47 15.43 -7.32
N THR A 337 -2.15 15.44 -7.39
CA THR A 337 -1.29 15.55 -6.20
C THR A 337 -0.35 16.75 -6.25
N ASN A 338 0.10 17.17 -5.07
CA ASN A 338 1.18 18.12 -4.84
C ASN A 338 2.59 17.60 -5.21
N ALA A 339 2.68 16.53 -6.00
CA ALA A 339 3.91 16.08 -6.65
C ALA A 339 3.76 16.01 -8.18
N GLY A 340 2.66 16.53 -8.73
CA GLY A 340 2.40 16.63 -10.16
C GLY A 340 1.96 15.32 -10.83
N LEU A 341 1.32 14.43 -10.07
CA LEU A 341 0.43 13.44 -10.68
C LEU A 341 -0.89 14.14 -11.01
N TRP A 342 -1.31 14.13 -12.28
CA TRP A 342 -2.51 14.83 -12.75
C TRP A 342 -3.56 13.84 -13.22
N ARG A 343 -4.73 13.83 -12.56
CA ARG A 343 -5.84 12.86 -12.79
C ARG A 343 -5.34 11.43 -12.95
N TYR A 344 -4.44 11.02 -12.07
CA TYR A 344 -3.73 9.75 -12.13
C TYR A 344 -4.55 8.63 -11.49
N LYS A 345 -4.68 7.50 -12.21
CA LYS A 345 -5.30 6.26 -11.72
C LYS A 345 -4.31 5.52 -10.81
N ILE A 346 -4.55 5.53 -9.50
CA ILE A 346 -3.69 4.80 -8.54
C ILE A 346 -3.87 3.28 -8.60
N GLY A 347 -4.99 2.83 -9.15
CA GLY A 347 -5.30 1.39 -9.28
C GLY A 347 -5.95 0.78 -8.04
N ASP A 348 -6.36 1.60 -7.07
CA ASP A 348 -7.12 1.18 -5.90
C ASP A 348 -8.63 1.35 -6.11
N THR A 349 -9.39 0.53 -5.40
CA THR A 349 -10.84 0.65 -5.34
C THR A 349 -11.29 0.90 -3.90
N VAL A 350 -12.26 1.79 -3.75
CA VAL A 350 -12.85 2.15 -2.47
C VAL A 350 -14.36 2.15 -2.56
N ARG A 351 -15.00 1.99 -1.41
CA ARG A 351 -16.45 2.16 -1.25
C ARG A 351 -16.73 3.11 -0.11
N PHE A 352 -17.58 4.10 -0.37
CA PHE A 352 -17.99 5.05 0.65
C PHE A 352 -19.04 4.44 1.59
N THR A 353 -18.82 4.61 2.89
CA THR A 353 -19.77 4.25 3.96
C THR A 353 -20.51 5.46 4.51
N SER A 354 -19.96 6.66 4.32
CA SER A 354 -20.53 7.93 4.78
C SER A 354 -20.09 9.08 3.88
N LYS A 355 -20.93 10.12 3.78
CA LYS A 355 -20.61 11.42 3.18
C LYS A 355 -20.36 12.53 4.20
N ASN A 356 -20.81 12.35 5.45
CA ASN A 356 -20.69 13.36 6.51
C ASN A 356 -20.17 12.75 7.82
N PRO A 357 -18.84 12.78 8.04
CA PRO A 357 -17.81 13.05 7.04
C PRO A 357 -17.66 11.93 6.02
N TYR A 358 -16.87 12.18 4.96
CA TYR A 358 -16.53 11.18 3.96
C TYR A 358 -15.70 10.05 4.57
N ARG A 359 -16.28 8.86 4.64
CA ARG A 359 -15.59 7.65 5.10
C ARG A 359 -15.63 6.57 4.04
N ILE A 360 -14.54 5.83 3.95
CA ILE A 360 -14.31 4.81 2.93
C ILE A 360 -13.87 3.49 3.56
N ARG A 361 -14.09 2.42 2.80
CA ARG A 361 -13.41 1.13 2.97
C ARG A 361 -12.65 0.82 1.69
N ILE A 362 -11.44 0.30 1.83
CA ILE A 362 -10.66 -0.21 0.71
C ILE A 362 -11.30 -1.53 0.26
N THR A 363 -11.67 -1.64 -1.01
CA THR A 363 -12.34 -2.82 -1.56
C THR A 363 -11.43 -3.68 -2.43
N GLY A 364 -10.20 -3.24 -2.70
CA GLY A 364 -9.20 -3.97 -3.49
C GLY A 364 -8.49 -3.08 -4.50
N ARG A 365 -7.96 -3.68 -5.57
CA ARG A 365 -7.35 -2.98 -6.71
C ARG A 365 -8.24 -3.11 -7.95
N THR A 366 -8.04 -2.25 -8.93
CA THR A 366 -8.77 -2.29 -10.22
C THR A 366 -8.38 -3.50 -11.09
N LYS A 367 -7.19 -4.07 -10.84
CA LYS A 367 -6.75 -5.33 -11.44
C LYS A 367 -6.81 -6.47 -10.42
N HIS A 368 -7.17 -7.67 -10.87
CA HIS A 368 -7.03 -8.88 -10.07
C HIS A 368 -5.57 -9.10 -9.71
N HIS A 369 -5.33 -9.42 -8.44
CA HIS A 369 -3.97 -9.52 -7.89
C HIS A 369 -3.94 -10.42 -6.65
N ILE A 370 -2.73 -10.81 -6.24
CA ILE A 370 -2.41 -11.32 -4.90
C ILE A 370 -1.52 -10.29 -4.21
N ASN A 371 -2.01 -9.70 -3.12
CA ASN A 371 -1.29 -8.74 -2.30
C ASN A 371 -1.61 -8.94 -0.82
N VAL A 372 -1.37 -10.16 -0.34
CA VAL A 372 -1.56 -10.47 1.08
C VAL A 372 -0.34 -10.08 1.87
N PHE A 373 0.86 -10.30 1.33
CA PHE A 373 2.14 -10.09 1.99
C PHE A 373 2.83 -8.80 1.55
N GLY A 374 2.21 -8.01 0.66
CA GLY A 374 2.77 -6.78 0.09
C GLY A 374 3.53 -7.02 -1.21
N GLU A 375 3.22 -8.11 -1.93
CA GLU A 375 3.89 -8.55 -3.16
C GLU A 375 3.24 -8.02 -4.45
N GLU A 376 2.04 -7.45 -4.38
CA GLU A 376 1.34 -6.79 -5.51
C GLU A 376 1.34 -7.59 -6.83
N LEU A 377 1.22 -8.92 -6.78
CA LEU A 377 1.28 -9.77 -7.97
C LEU A 377 0.01 -9.63 -8.81
N ILE A 378 0.09 -9.15 -10.05
CA ILE A 378 -1.06 -9.01 -10.98
C ILE A 378 -1.18 -10.16 -11.98
N ILE A 379 -2.35 -10.28 -12.63
CA ILE A 379 -2.62 -11.30 -13.65
C ILE A 379 -1.57 -11.23 -14.77
N GLU A 380 -1.19 -10.05 -15.23
CA GLU A 380 -0.23 -9.89 -16.32
C GLU A 380 1.15 -10.45 -15.95
N ASN A 381 1.60 -10.27 -14.70
CA ASN A 381 2.82 -10.91 -14.20
C ASN A 381 2.69 -12.44 -14.23
N ALA A 382 1.54 -12.95 -13.77
CA ALA A 382 1.26 -14.38 -13.76
C ALA A 382 1.21 -14.98 -15.18
N GLU A 383 0.53 -14.33 -16.12
CA GLU A 383 0.40 -14.81 -17.51
C GLU A 383 1.73 -14.77 -18.24
N GLU A 384 2.51 -13.69 -18.11
CA GLU A 384 3.84 -13.61 -18.73
C GLU A 384 4.82 -14.60 -18.09
N ALA A 385 4.75 -14.80 -16.76
CA ALA A 385 5.54 -15.83 -16.08
C ALA A 385 5.18 -17.23 -16.61
N LEU A 386 3.90 -17.59 -16.61
CA LEU A 386 3.43 -18.90 -17.08
C LEU A 386 3.81 -19.13 -18.56
N LYS A 387 3.76 -18.10 -19.41
CA LYS A 387 4.21 -18.17 -20.81
C LYS A 387 5.71 -18.46 -20.93
N GLN A 388 6.55 -17.80 -20.13
CA GLN A 388 7.99 -18.09 -20.07
C GLN A 388 8.26 -19.53 -19.62
N VAL A 389 7.55 -20.00 -18.59
CA VAL A 389 7.69 -21.37 -18.06
C VAL A 389 7.22 -22.41 -19.06
N CYS A 390 6.07 -22.22 -19.71
CA CYS A 390 5.55 -23.13 -20.74
C CYS A 390 6.55 -23.30 -21.88
N SER A 391 7.15 -22.19 -22.33
CA SER A 391 8.18 -22.20 -23.39
C SER A 391 9.43 -22.98 -22.98
N LYS A 392 9.79 -23.00 -21.70
CA LYS A 392 10.98 -23.70 -21.17
C LYS A 392 10.72 -25.17 -20.83
N THR A 393 9.53 -25.49 -20.39
CA THR A 393 9.16 -26.83 -19.89
C THR A 393 8.43 -27.68 -20.93
N ASP A 394 8.12 -27.11 -22.10
CA ASP A 394 7.32 -27.74 -23.15
C ASP A 394 5.92 -28.17 -22.63
N ALA A 395 5.42 -27.41 -21.65
CA ALA A 395 4.10 -27.57 -21.07
C ALA A 395 3.10 -26.65 -21.78
N GLU A 396 1.84 -27.05 -21.79
CA GLU A 396 0.74 -26.25 -22.32
C GLU A 396 -0.36 -26.16 -21.27
N ILE A 397 -0.74 -24.94 -20.89
CA ILE A 397 -1.76 -24.66 -19.87
C ILE A 397 -3.11 -24.43 -20.54
N MET A 398 -4.16 -25.02 -19.96
CA MET A 398 -5.55 -24.74 -20.29
C MET A 398 -6.09 -23.60 -19.43
N ASP A 399 -6.01 -23.77 -18.12
CA ASP A 399 -6.55 -22.85 -17.14
C ASP A 399 -5.75 -22.91 -15.84
N TYR A 400 -5.81 -21.83 -15.05
CA TYR A 400 -5.22 -21.76 -13.72
C TYR A 400 -6.02 -20.83 -12.80
N THR A 401 -5.81 -21.02 -11.50
CA THR A 401 -6.04 -20.01 -10.47
C THR A 401 -4.90 -20.07 -9.44
N ALA A 402 -4.66 -18.96 -8.76
CA ALA A 402 -3.75 -18.90 -7.62
C ALA A 402 -4.34 -18.10 -6.46
N ALA A 403 -3.91 -18.47 -5.25
CA ALA A 403 -4.28 -17.82 -4.00
C ALA A 403 -3.12 -17.92 -2.98
N PRO A 404 -3.09 -17.09 -1.94
CA PRO A 404 -2.08 -17.15 -0.91
C PRO A 404 -2.29 -18.35 0.02
N ILE A 405 -1.20 -18.98 0.48
CA ILE A 405 -1.15 -19.78 1.70
C ILE A 405 -0.85 -18.81 2.84
N PHE A 406 -1.82 -18.58 3.72
CA PHE A 406 -1.65 -17.68 4.87
C PHE A 406 -0.59 -18.20 5.85
N MET A 407 0.10 -17.27 6.52
CA MET A 407 1.04 -17.60 7.60
C MET A 407 0.28 -18.23 8.77
N LEU A 408 0.72 -19.40 9.22
CA LEU A 408 0.16 -20.11 10.36
C LEU A 408 1.28 -20.38 11.36
N ASP A 409 1.09 -19.89 12.59
CA ASP A 409 2.10 -19.96 13.65
C ASP A 409 3.45 -19.36 13.22
N ASN A 410 4.53 -20.15 13.20
CA ASN A 410 5.87 -19.71 12.76
C ASN A 410 6.14 -19.98 11.26
N GLU A 411 5.19 -20.55 10.53
CA GLU A 411 5.36 -20.85 9.11
C GLU A 411 5.13 -19.62 8.23
N LYS A 412 5.99 -19.49 7.22
CA LYS A 412 5.97 -18.38 6.26
C LYS A 412 4.87 -18.58 5.22
N GLY A 413 4.36 -17.45 4.70
CA GLY A 413 3.33 -17.47 3.66
C GLY A 413 3.85 -18.06 2.36
N ALA A 414 2.97 -18.46 1.44
CA ALA A 414 3.36 -18.91 0.10
C ALA A 414 2.29 -18.53 -0.92
N HIS A 415 2.57 -18.75 -2.20
CA HIS A 415 1.51 -18.84 -3.21
C HIS A 415 1.15 -20.30 -3.45
N GLU A 416 -0.12 -20.56 -3.67
CA GLU A 416 -0.64 -21.86 -4.09
C GLU A 416 -1.33 -21.69 -5.43
N TRP A 417 -0.95 -22.54 -6.37
CA TRP A 417 -1.42 -22.54 -7.73
C TRP A 417 -2.09 -23.87 -8.01
N ILE A 418 -3.21 -23.85 -8.72
CA ILE A 418 -3.76 -25.05 -9.34
C ILE A 418 -3.86 -24.80 -10.82
N ILE A 419 -3.23 -25.67 -11.61
CA ILE A 419 -3.01 -25.48 -13.04
C ILE A 419 -3.51 -26.71 -13.78
N GLU A 420 -4.46 -26.51 -14.70
CA GLU A 420 -4.89 -27.54 -15.65
C GLU A 420 -4.02 -27.47 -16.90
N PHE A 421 -3.34 -28.58 -17.19
CA PHE A 421 -2.44 -28.69 -18.32
C PHE A 421 -3.10 -29.45 -19.48
N ARG A 422 -3.00 -28.89 -20.69
CA ARG A 422 -3.20 -29.63 -21.95
C ARG A 422 -2.06 -30.61 -22.18
N LYS A 423 -0.83 -30.14 -21.97
CA LYS A 423 0.41 -30.93 -22.02
C LYS A 423 1.16 -30.70 -20.72
N LYS A 424 1.30 -31.77 -19.93
CA LYS A 424 1.91 -31.72 -18.60
C LYS A 424 3.42 -31.50 -18.72
N PRO A 425 4.05 -30.72 -17.81
CA PRO A 425 5.51 -30.69 -17.73
C PRO A 425 6.04 -32.08 -17.34
N LYS A 426 7.27 -32.40 -17.76
CA LYS A 426 7.93 -33.67 -17.40
C LYS A 426 8.21 -33.75 -15.89
N ASP A 427 8.52 -32.61 -15.29
CA ASP A 427 8.82 -32.46 -13.87
C ASP A 427 8.10 -31.22 -13.33
N ILE A 428 7.18 -31.44 -12.40
CA ILE A 428 6.40 -30.38 -11.77
C ILE A 428 7.22 -29.53 -10.81
N SER A 429 8.25 -30.10 -10.18
CA SER A 429 9.16 -29.38 -9.30
C SER A 429 9.99 -28.39 -10.11
N TYR A 430 10.52 -28.85 -11.25
CA TYR A 430 11.24 -27.98 -12.19
C TYR A 430 10.35 -26.87 -12.76
N PHE A 431 9.10 -27.19 -13.11
CA PHE A 431 8.11 -26.19 -13.52
C PHE A 431 7.86 -25.14 -12.43
N THR A 432 7.73 -25.58 -11.17
CA THR A 432 7.48 -24.73 -10.01
C THR A 432 8.64 -23.77 -9.74
N GLU A 433 9.87 -24.26 -9.84
CA GLU A 433 11.08 -23.44 -9.69
C GLU A 433 11.18 -22.37 -10.78
N PHE A 434 10.91 -22.74 -12.04
CA PHE A 434 10.88 -21.79 -13.15
C PHE A 434 9.78 -20.75 -13.00
N LEU A 435 8.59 -21.15 -12.52
CA LEU A 435 7.51 -20.23 -12.22
C LEU A 435 7.93 -19.22 -11.16
N ASP A 436 8.50 -19.68 -10.04
CA ASP A 436 8.99 -18.80 -8.98
C ASP A 436 10.03 -17.79 -9.51
N ASN A 437 10.99 -18.24 -10.32
CA ASN A 437 12.02 -17.38 -10.90
C ASN A 437 11.47 -16.38 -11.93
N ALA A 438 10.49 -16.78 -12.75
CA ALA A 438 9.84 -15.88 -13.69
C ALA A 438 8.99 -14.81 -12.97
N LEU A 439 8.30 -15.18 -11.89
CA LEU A 439 7.57 -14.22 -11.05
C LEU A 439 8.52 -13.20 -10.39
N LYS A 440 9.66 -13.66 -9.85
CA LYS A 440 10.71 -12.78 -9.29
C LYS A 440 11.26 -11.80 -10.34
N SER A 441 11.48 -12.25 -11.58
CA SER A 441 12.04 -11.37 -12.61
C SER A 441 11.06 -10.28 -13.07
N LEU A 442 9.76 -10.59 -13.05
CA LEU A 442 8.69 -9.72 -13.54
C LEU A 442 8.10 -8.77 -12.48
N ASN A 443 8.18 -9.11 -11.19
CA ASN A 443 7.60 -8.32 -10.10
C ASN A 443 8.61 -8.11 -8.96
N SER A 444 9.00 -6.85 -8.73
CA SER A 444 10.02 -6.50 -7.72
C SER A 444 9.58 -6.71 -6.28
N ASP A 445 8.28 -6.57 -5.97
CA ASP A 445 7.80 -6.75 -4.60
C ASP A 445 7.71 -8.24 -4.28
N TYR A 446 7.25 -9.09 -5.22
CA TYR A 446 7.36 -10.54 -5.13
C TYR A 446 8.82 -11.00 -4.96
N GLU A 447 9.74 -10.44 -5.75
CA GLU A 447 11.19 -10.66 -5.62
C GLU A 447 11.68 -10.36 -4.19
N ALA A 448 11.34 -9.19 -3.66
CA ALA A 448 11.70 -8.79 -2.30
C ALA A 448 11.10 -9.72 -1.23
N LYS A 449 9.83 -10.16 -1.37
CA LYS A 449 9.20 -11.07 -0.40
C LYS A 449 9.74 -12.50 -0.46
N ARG A 450 10.23 -12.93 -1.62
CA ARG A 450 10.83 -14.26 -1.85
C ARG A 450 12.32 -14.32 -1.50
N TYR A 451 13.00 -13.18 -1.37
CA TYR A 451 14.41 -13.12 -0.99
C TYR A 451 14.65 -13.92 0.29
N ASN A 452 15.63 -14.84 0.24
CA ASN A 452 15.96 -15.84 1.27
C ASN A 452 14.76 -16.58 1.89
N ASN A 453 13.65 -16.68 1.14
CA ASN A 453 12.38 -17.19 1.63
C ASN A 453 11.93 -16.51 2.94
N ILE A 454 12.12 -15.20 3.13
CA ILE A 454 11.90 -14.54 4.42
C ILE A 454 10.41 -14.34 4.74
N THR A 455 9.64 -13.82 3.78
CA THR A 455 8.19 -13.59 3.96
C THR A 455 7.37 -14.64 3.23
N LEU A 456 7.76 -14.92 1.99
CA LEU A 456 7.16 -15.95 1.15
C LEU A 456 8.12 -17.13 1.02
N ARG A 457 7.64 -18.36 1.17
CA ARG A 457 8.34 -19.60 0.76
C ARG A 457 8.02 -19.96 -0.70
N MET A 458 8.65 -21.02 -1.21
CA MET A 458 8.45 -21.50 -2.58
C MET A 458 6.97 -21.77 -2.88
N PRO A 459 6.44 -21.40 -4.06
CA PRO A 459 5.05 -21.64 -4.40
C PRO A 459 4.75 -23.14 -4.44
N THR A 460 3.52 -23.50 -4.10
CA THR A 460 2.99 -24.86 -4.25
C THR A 460 2.17 -24.93 -5.53
N VAL A 461 2.48 -25.85 -6.44
CA VAL A 461 1.75 -26.03 -7.70
C VAL A 461 1.06 -27.39 -7.72
N HIS A 462 -0.27 -27.35 -7.76
CA HIS A 462 -1.13 -28.51 -7.94
C HIS A 462 -1.43 -28.72 -9.42
N MET A 463 -1.26 -29.96 -9.88
CA MET A 463 -1.72 -30.36 -11.20
C MET A 463 -3.21 -30.67 -11.13
N ALA A 464 -4.02 -29.88 -11.83
CA ALA A 464 -5.45 -30.15 -11.91
C ALA A 464 -5.73 -31.39 -12.77
N ARG A 465 -6.76 -32.15 -12.39
CA ARG A 465 -7.37 -33.18 -13.23
C ARG A 465 -8.00 -32.54 -14.46
N ARG A 466 -8.15 -33.33 -15.51
CA ARG A 466 -8.79 -32.88 -16.74
C ARG A 466 -10.23 -32.43 -16.47
N ASN A 467 -10.62 -31.32 -17.09
CA ASN A 467 -11.91 -30.63 -16.98
C ASN A 467 -12.27 -30.15 -15.56
N LEU A 468 -11.29 -30.00 -14.65
CA LEU A 468 -11.57 -29.57 -13.28
C LEU A 468 -12.30 -28.22 -13.26
N PHE A 469 -11.77 -27.23 -13.98
CA PHE A 469 -12.34 -25.88 -13.99
C PHE A 469 -13.71 -25.83 -14.69
N HIS A 470 -13.90 -26.64 -15.73
CA HIS A 470 -15.19 -26.79 -16.39
C HIS A 470 -16.24 -27.38 -15.44
N ASP A 471 -15.89 -28.44 -14.70
CA ASP A 471 -16.78 -29.07 -13.74
C ASP A 471 -17.08 -28.16 -12.54
N TRP A 472 -16.11 -27.32 -12.14
CA TRP A 472 -16.31 -26.29 -11.13
C TRP A 472 -17.28 -25.20 -11.61
N LEU A 473 -17.15 -24.70 -12.84
CA LEU A 473 -18.13 -23.77 -13.41
C LEU A 473 -19.54 -24.40 -13.52
N LYS A 474 -19.62 -25.70 -13.81
CA LYS A 474 -20.87 -26.48 -13.80
C LYS A 474 -21.54 -26.52 -12.44
N SER A 475 -20.77 -26.81 -11.37
CA SER A 475 -21.33 -26.87 -10.02
C SER A 475 -21.89 -25.52 -9.54
N LYS A 476 -21.40 -24.42 -10.11
CA LYS A 476 -21.86 -23.06 -9.82
C LYS A 476 -23.03 -22.58 -10.71
N ASN A 477 -23.60 -23.45 -11.56
CA ASN A 477 -24.59 -23.08 -12.58
C ASN A 477 -24.10 -21.95 -13.51
N LYS A 478 -22.78 -21.85 -13.73
CA LYS A 478 -22.15 -20.84 -14.60
C LYS A 478 -21.68 -21.44 -15.93
N LEU A 479 -22.24 -22.58 -16.34
CA LEU A 479 -22.03 -23.14 -17.67
C LEU A 479 -22.88 -22.38 -18.70
N GLY A 480 -22.21 -21.76 -19.67
CA GLY A 480 -22.83 -20.90 -20.67
C GLY A 480 -22.88 -19.45 -20.20
N GLY A 481 -22.24 -18.56 -20.96
CA GLY A 481 -22.01 -17.14 -20.63
C GLY A 481 -20.51 -16.77 -20.58
N GLN A 482 -20.19 -15.48 -20.56
CA GLN A 482 -18.81 -14.94 -20.43
C GLN A 482 -18.22 -15.11 -19.01
N HIS A 483 -18.58 -16.17 -18.27
CA HIS A 483 -18.07 -16.39 -16.93
C HIS A 483 -16.63 -16.91 -16.99
N LYS A 484 -15.68 -16.06 -16.57
CA LYS A 484 -14.24 -16.39 -16.51
C LYS A 484 -13.87 -16.93 -15.13
N ILE A 485 -12.91 -17.85 -15.10
CA ILE A 485 -12.27 -18.33 -13.88
C ILE A 485 -11.43 -17.18 -13.29
N PRO A 486 -11.63 -16.81 -12.02
CA PRO A 486 -10.74 -15.86 -11.35
C PRO A 486 -9.30 -16.39 -11.37
N ARG A 487 -8.36 -15.63 -11.93
CA ARG A 487 -6.96 -16.08 -12.08
C ARG A 487 -6.15 -15.91 -10.81
N LEU A 488 -6.30 -14.78 -10.14
CA LEU A 488 -5.60 -14.44 -8.90
C LEU A 488 -6.61 -13.96 -7.88
N SER A 489 -6.46 -14.40 -6.63
CA SER A 489 -7.36 -14.05 -5.53
C SER A 489 -6.60 -13.90 -4.21
N ASN A 490 -6.92 -12.85 -3.44
CA ASN A 490 -6.45 -12.70 -2.06
C ASN A 490 -7.16 -13.67 -1.10
N GLU A 491 -8.33 -14.16 -1.48
CA GLU A 491 -9.10 -15.15 -0.74
C GLU A 491 -8.89 -16.55 -1.30
N ARG A 492 -9.04 -17.55 -0.44
CA ARG A 492 -8.82 -18.96 -0.80
C ARG A 492 -10.07 -19.71 -1.27
N VAL A 493 -11.24 -19.05 -1.29
CA VAL A 493 -12.54 -19.67 -1.61
C VAL A 493 -12.48 -20.50 -2.91
N TYR A 494 -11.91 -19.94 -3.98
CA TYR A 494 -11.83 -20.64 -5.27
C TYR A 494 -10.84 -21.80 -5.26
N ILE A 495 -9.64 -21.60 -4.70
CA ILE A 495 -8.60 -22.62 -4.73
C ILE A 495 -8.95 -23.81 -3.83
N ASP A 496 -9.55 -23.55 -2.66
CA ASP A 496 -9.91 -24.60 -1.71
C ASP A 496 -11.01 -25.51 -2.30
N GLU A 497 -12.01 -24.92 -2.95
CA GLU A 497 -13.05 -25.68 -3.67
C GLU A 497 -12.46 -26.50 -4.83
N LEU A 498 -11.55 -25.91 -5.63
CA LEU A 498 -10.92 -26.59 -6.75
C LEU A 498 -10.01 -27.72 -6.29
N ILE A 499 -9.20 -27.52 -5.24
CA ILE A 499 -8.36 -28.57 -4.63
C ILE A 499 -9.25 -29.71 -4.12
N GLN A 500 -10.37 -29.41 -3.46
CA GLN A 500 -11.29 -30.43 -2.99
C GLN A 500 -11.90 -31.25 -4.15
N MET A 501 -12.27 -30.59 -5.25
CA MET A 501 -12.79 -31.23 -6.47
C MET A 501 -11.72 -31.93 -7.33
N ASN A 502 -10.44 -31.71 -7.03
CA ASN A 502 -9.32 -32.27 -7.79
C ASN A 502 -9.03 -33.74 -7.45
N ASN A 503 -9.57 -34.23 -6.34
CA ASN A 503 -9.39 -35.60 -5.84
C ASN A 503 -10.24 -36.63 -6.57
#